data_AF-A0A2U3K4N7-F1
#
_entry.id   AF-A0A2U3K4N7-F1
#
_cell.length_a   1.000
_cell.length_b   1.000
_cell.length_c   1.000
_cell.angle_alpha   90.00
_cell.angle_beta   90.00
_cell.angle_gamma   90.00
#
_symmetry.space_group_name_H-M   'P 1'
#
loop_
_entity.id
_entity.type
_entity.pdbx_description
1 polymer ?
#
loop_
_entity_poly.entity_id
_entity_poly.type
_entity_poly.pdbx_seq_one_letter_code
_entity_poly.pdbx_strand_id
1 'polypeptide(L)'
;MQRRVPTGPQDMSLPVRCILWPTAGPPMVPGPYNNNYQIVQTGEYVAISTEMIHDARIIPLDGRPHPGGDVRQWMGDSTGHWEGDTLVVDTTNFTDKTNYRGSDQNLHLVERFTRTSPDMILYRFTVDDPTAFTKSWTGEIPMVKTAGPLYEYACHEGNYAMANMLSAARAAEKAGQGK
;
A
#
# COMPACT_ATOMS: atom_id res chain seq x y z
N MET A 1 12.93 -23.65 2.99
CA MET A 1 12.29 -23.40 1.69
C MET A 1 13.36 -23.01 0.68
N GLN A 2 13.73 -23.87 -0.26
CA GLN A 2 14.63 -23.49 -1.35
C GLN A 2 13.88 -22.52 -2.28
N ARG A 3 14.31 -21.25 -2.34
CA ARG A 3 13.77 -20.29 -3.29
C ARG A 3 14.19 -20.73 -4.70
N ARG A 4 13.20 -20.99 -5.55
CA ARG A 4 13.38 -21.23 -6.99
C ARG A 4 14.13 -20.04 -7.59
N VAL A 5 15.05 -20.29 -8.51
CA VAL A 5 15.71 -19.22 -9.28
C VAL A 5 14.63 -18.47 -10.07
N PRO A 6 14.57 -17.13 -9.99
CA PRO A 6 13.63 -16.33 -10.77
C PRO A 6 13.77 -16.64 -12.27
N THR A 7 12.69 -17.05 -12.90
CA THR A 7 12.58 -17.32 -14.34
C THR A 7 12.00 -16.14 -15.11
N GLY A 8 11.32 -15.23 -14.42
CA GLY A 8 10.78 -14.01 -15.00
C GLY A 8 10.63 -12.88 -13.98
N PRO A 9 10.28 -11.66 -14.44
CA PRO A 9 10.10 -10.52 -13.55
C PRO A 9 8.97 -10.72 -12.54
N GLN A 10 8.00 -11.60 -12.80
CA GLN A 10 6.90 -11.91 -11.88
C GLN A 10 7.33 -12.71 -10.66
N ASP A 11 8.48 -13.41 -10.73
CA ASP A 11 9.05 -14.15 -9.60
C ASP A 11 9.70 -13.20 -8.57
N MET A 12 9.84 -11.92 -8.92
CA MET A 12 10.36 -10.87 -8.04
C MET A 12 9.25 -10.30 -7.15
N SER A 13 9.62 -9.92 -5.93
CA SER A 13 8.67 -9.31 -5.00
C SER A 13 8.16 -7.97 -5.51
N LEU A 14 6.96 -7.57 -5.09
CA LEU A 14 6.34 -6.28 -5.47
C LEU A 14 7.25 -5.06 -5.18
N PRO A 15 7.98 -5.01 -4.04
CA PRO A 15 8.95 -3.96 -3.77
C PRO A 15 10.08 -3.86 -4.81
N VAL A 16 10.63 -5.00 -5.23
CA VAL A 16 11.73 -5.03 -6.23
C VAL A 16 11.23 -4.60 -7.61
N ARG A 17 9.97 -4.90 -7.91
CA ARG A 17 9.30 -4.51 -9.15
C ARG A 17 8.75 -3.08 -9.12
N CYS A 18 8.89 -2.39 -7.99
CA CYS A 18 8.33 -1.04 -7.78
C CYS A 18 6.83 -0.96 -8.03
N ILE A 19 6.06 -2.00 -7.67
CA ILE A 19 4.59 -2.01 -7.86
C ILE A 19 3.87 -1.53 -6.60
N LEU A 20 4.24 -2.09 -5.45
CA LEU A 20 3.63 -1.76 -4.17
C LEU A 20 4.66 -1.99 -3.08
N TRP A 21 4.66 -1.11 -2.08
CA TRP A 21 5.46 -1.27 -0.87
C TRP A 21 4.55 -1.58 0.33
N PRO A 22 4.89 -2.53 1.21
CA PRO A 22 4.04 -2.89 2.35
C PRO A 22 3.68 -1.74 3.31
N THR A 23 4.44 -0.66 3.31
CA THR A 23 4.22 0.52 4.16
C THR A 23 3.46 1.64 3.45
N ALA A 24 3.28 1.56 2.12
CA ALA A 24 2.55 2.55 1.35
C ALA A 24 1.04 2.53 1.64
N GLY A 25 0.57 1.40 2.20
CA GLY A 25 -0.81 1.18 2.58
C GLY A 25 -1.75 0.95 1.41
N PRO A 26 -3.06 0.90 1.68
CA PRO A 26 -3.65 0.77 3.01
C PRO A 26 -3.40 -0.60 3.69
N PRO A 27 -3.31 -0.65 5.03
CA PRO A 27 -3.14 0.47 5.95
C PRO A 27 -1.71 1.04 5.92
N MET A 28 -1.58 2.32 6.22
CA MET A 28 -0.30 3.05 6.22
C MET A 28 0.44 2.81 7.54
N VAL A 29 1.40 1.87 7.54
CA VAL A 29 2.19 1.51 8.72
C VAL A 29 3.63 1.99 8.58
N PRO A 30 4.25 2.57 9.63
CA PRO A 30 5.61 3.06 9.54
C PRO A 30 6.60 1.91 9.33
N GLY A 31 7.47 2.08 8.34
CA GLY A 31 8.69 1.31 8.13
C GLY A 31 9.92 1.98 8.75
N PRO A 32 11.13 1.51 8.40
CA PRO A 32 12.37 2.07 8.92
C PRO A 32 12.74 3.46 8.34
N TYR A 33 12.22 3.84 7.18
CA TYR A 33 12.48 5.12 6.50
C TYR A 33 11.38 5.43 5.47
N ASN A 34 11.39 6.65 4.91
CA ASN A 34 10.43 7.17 3.91
C ASN A 34 8.96 7.00 4.33
N ASN A 35 8.67 7.41 5.56
CA ASN A 35 7.36 7.26 6.19
C ASN A 35 6.50 8.52 6.10
N ASN A 36 6.91 9.51 5.30
CA ASN A 36 6.13 10.73 5.20
C ASN A 36 4.96 10.53 4.22
N TYR A 37 3.87 11.25 4.48
CA TYR A 37 2.69 11.28 3.64
C TYR A 37 2.33 12.73 3.34
N GLN A 38 1.95 13.01 2.11
CA GLN A 38 1.31 14.27 1.75
C GLN A 38 -0.18 14.02 1.58
N ILE A 39 -0.99 14.67 2.44
CA ILE A 39 -2.45 14.60 2.38
C ILE A 39 -2.95 15.93 1.83
N VAL A 40 -3.65 15.89 0.70
CA VAL A 40 -4.26 17.04 0.05
C VAL A 40 -5.76 16.82 0.00
N GLN A 41 -6.53 17.80 0.46
CA GLN A 41 -7.99 17.73 0.46
C GLN A 41 -8.58 18.82 -0.45
N THR A 42 -9.64 18.45 -1.16
CA THR A 42 -10.55 19.34 -1.88
C THR A 42 -11.98 19.13 -1.36
N GLY A 43 -12.96 19.81 -1.95
CA GLY A 43 -14.38 19.58 -1.63
C GLY A 43 -14.87 18.18 -2.04
N GLU A 44 -14.24 17.55 -3.04
CA GLU A 44 -14.73 16.32 -3.67
C GLU A 44 -13.82 15.11 -3.42
N TYR A 45 -12.55 15.34 -3.10
CA TYR A 45 -11.52 14.30 -2.97
C TYR A 45 -10.55 14.58 -1.84
N VAL A 46 -10.05 13.50 -1.24
CA VAL A 46 -8.79 13.48 -0.49
C VAL A 46 -7.77 12.67 -1.28
N ALA A 47 -6.59 13.21 -1.50
CA ALA A 47 -5.46 12.53 -2.10
C ALA A 47 -4.38 12.30 -1.04
N ILE A 48 -3.85 11.08 -0.97
CA ILE A 48 -2.74 10.72 -0.09
C ILE A 48 -1.60 10.23 -0.97
N SER A 49 -0.49 10.97 -0.98
CA SER A 49 0.76 10.55 -1.62
C SER A 49 1.71 10.04 -0.56
N THR A 50 2.21 8.82 -0.76
CA THR A 50 3.20 8.20 0.15
C THR A 50 4.61 8.49 -0.36
N GLU A 51 5.53 8.88 0.53
CA GLU A 51 6.95 9.08 0.20
C GLU A 51 7.61 7.79 -0.31
N MET A 52 7.35 6.67 0.37
CA MET A 52 7.80 5.36 -0.10
C MET A 52 7.07 4.99 -1.39
N ILE A 53 7.83 4.65 -2.43
CA ILE A 53 7.36 4.25 -3.76
C ILE A 53 6.83 5.44 -4.59
N HIS A 54 5.65 5.34 -5.21
CA HIS A 54 5.10 6.37 -6.09
C HIS A 54 3.57 6.42 -6.04
N ASP A 55 2.95 5.72 -5.08
CA ASP A 55 1.50 5.56 -5.04
C ASP A 55 0.82 6.85 -4.55
N ALA A 56 -0.16 7.31 -5.34
CA ALA A 56 -1.08 8.38 -4.98
C ALA A 56 -2.49 7.77 -4.86
N ARG A 57 -2.99 7.67 -3.64
CA ARG A 57 -4.33 7.17 -3.36
C ARG A 57 -5.35 8.30 -3.43
N ILE A 58 -6.32 8.17 -4.32
CA ILE A 58 -7.40 9.15 -4.51
C ILE A 58 -8.68 8.62 -3.88
N ILE A 59 -9.24 9.39 -2.96
CA ILE A 59 -10.39 9.01 -2.14
C ILE A 59 -11.54 9.98 -2.47
N PRO A 60 -12.54 9.57 -3.26
CA PRO A 60 -13.75 10.36 -3.49
C PRO A 60 -14.55 10.53 -2.19
N LEU A 61 -15.15 11.71 -2.03
CA LEU A 61 -15.98 12.11 -0.89
C LEU A 61 -17.48 12.23 -1.22
N ASP A 62 -17.88 11.84 -2.42
CA ASP A 62 -19.23 12.05 -2.96
C ASP A 62 -20.22 10.92 -2.62
N GLY A 63 -19.80 9.96 -1.79
CA GLY A 63 -20.63 8.84 -1.37
C GLY A 63 -20.97 7.85 -2.48
N ARG A 64 -20.24 7.87 -3.60
CA ARG A 64 -20.43 6.87 -4.67
C ARG A 64 -20.18 5.45 -4.12
N PRO A 65 -20.91 4.44 -4.59
CA PRO A 65 -20.64 3.06 -4.20
C PRO A 65 -19.31 2.59 -4.79
N HIS A 66 -18.69 1.63 -4.10
CA HIS A 66 -17.58 0.87 -4.65
C HIS A 66 -17.97 0.18 -5.97
N PRO A 67 -17.01 0.00 -6.90
CA PRO A 67 -17.27 -0.76 -8.12
C PRO A 67 -17.61 -2.22 -7.77
N GLY A 68 -18.27 -2.90 -8.71
CA GLY A 68 -18.57 -4.33 -8.56
C GLY A 68 -17.31 -5.15 -8.27
N GLY A 69 -17.48 -6.24 -7.51
CA GLY A 69 -16.36 -7.05 -6.97
C GLY A 69 -15.44 -7.70 -8.01
N ASP A 70 -15.72 -7.59 -9.30
CA ASP A 70 -14.83 -8.02 -10.38
C ASP A 70 -13.70 -7.00 -10.67
N VAL A 71 -13.88 -5.74 -10.25
CA VAL A 71 -12.87 -4.69 -10.38
C VAL A 71 -12.02 -4.69 -9.11
N ARG A 72 -10.84 -5.29 -9.17
CA ARG A 72 -9.90 -5.41 -8.05
C ARG A 72 -8.65 -4.58 -8.26
N GLN A 73 -8.18 -3.89 -7.22
CA GLN A 73 -7.02 -3.00 -7.27
C GLN A 73 -5.95 -3.40 -6.24
N TRP A 74 -4.68 -3.06 -6.51
CA TRP A 74 -3.55 -3.42 -5.65
C TRP A 74 -3.67 -2.83 -4.24
N MET A 75 -4.16 -1.59 -4.14
CA MET A 75 -4.41 -0.87 -2.89
C MET A 75 -5.88 -0.91 -2.46
N GLY A 76 -6.70 -1.72 -3.13
CA GLY A 76 -8.16 -1.67 -3.00
C GLY A 76 -8.77 -0.40 -3.60
N ASP A 77 -10.10 -0.35 -3.57
CA ASP A 77 -10.89 0.82 -3.95
C ASP A 77 -11.35 1.54 -2.69
N SER A 78 -10.98 2.81 -2.54
CA SER A 78 -11.28 3.62 -1.37
C SER A 78 -12.43 4.60 -1.65
N THR A 79 -13.35 4.74 -0.70
CA THR A 79 -14.36 5.81 -0.66
C THR A 79 -14.32 6.46 0.72
N GLY A 80 -14.67 7.75 0.82
CA GLY A 80 -14.58 8.48 2.08
C GLY A 80 -15.81 9.31 2.41
N HIS A 81 -16.01 9.56 3.70
CA HIS A 81 -17.00 10.49 4.21
C HIS A 81 -16.52 11.12 5.53
N TRP A 82 -17.13 12.25 5.90
CA TRP A 82 -16.83 12.94 7.15
C TRP A 82 -17.83 12.56 8.24
N GLU A 83 -17.31 12.20 9.41
CA GLU A 83 -18.07 12.05 10.66
C GLU A 83 -17.55 13.10 11.65
N GLY A 84 -18.19 14.27 11.67
CA GLY A 84 -17.71 15.41 12.46
C GLY A 84 -16.35 15.89 11.95
N ASP A 85 -15.31 15.74 12.78
CA ASP A 85 -13.92 16.12 12.49
C ASP A 85 -13.06 14.95 11.98
N THR A 86 -13.67 13.79 11.76
CA THR A 86 -12.98 12.56 11.38
C THR A 86 -13.31 12.18 9.94
N LEU A 87 -12.29 12.06 9.11
CA LEU A 87 -12.44 11.43 7.79
C LEU A 87 -12.44 9.92 7.99
N VAL A 88 -13.53 9.27 7.58
CA VAL A 88 -13.65 7.83 7.53
C VAL A 88 -13.43 7.39 6.08
N VAL A 89 -12.59 6.39 5.88
CA VAL A 89 -12.29 5.83 4.57
C VAL A 89 -12.61 4.34 4.60
N ASP A 90 -13.54 3.93 3.76
CA ASP A 90 -13.88 2.53 3.52
C ASP A 90 -13.07 2.04 2.32
N THR A 91 -12.37 0.91 2.47
CA THR A 91 -11.59 0.32 1.38
C THR A 91 -11.90 -1.16 1.25
N THR A 92 -12.24 -1.58 0.04
CA THR A 92 -12.53 -2.97 -0.33
C THR A 92 -11.87 -3.30 -1.69
N ASN A 93 -12.32 -4.36 -2.36
CA ASN A 93 -11.90 -4.72 -3.73
C ASN A 93 -10.38 -4.92 -3.88
N PHE A 94 -9.71 -5.44 -2.86
CA PHE A 94 -8.29 -5.80 -2.95
C PHE A 94 -8.06 -6.96 -3.91
N THR A 95 -6.92 -6.96 -4.61
CA THR A 95 -6.47 -8.12 -5.40
C THR A 95 -5.92 -9.23 -4.50
N ASP A 96 -5.96 -10.47 -4.99
CA ASP A 96 -5.31 -11.64 -4.40
C ASP A 96 -3.77 -11.69 -4.61
N LYS A 97 -3.20 -10.69 -5.30
CA LYS A 97 -1.77 -10.63 -5.66
C LYS A 97 -0.90 -9.95 -4.60
N THR A 98 -1.52 -9.46 -3.54
CA THR A 98 -0.86 -8.86 -2.37
C THR A 98 -1.67 -9.21 -1.12
N ASN A 99 -1.07 -9.04 0.05
CA ASN A 99 -1.80 -9.17 1.31
C ASN A 99 -1.28 -8.18 2.34
N TYR A 100 -2.14 -7.85 3.30
CA TYR A 100 -1.73 -7.19 4.52
C TYR A 100 -1.73 -8.18 5.68
N ARG A 101 -0.54 -8.53 6.17
CA ARG A 101 -0.34 -9.42 7.33
C ARG A 101 -1.10 -10.76 7.23
N GLY A 102 -1.16 -11.33 6.02
CA GLY A 102 -1.81 -12.61 5.77
C GLY A 102 -3.29 -12.54 5.43
N SER A 103 -3.85 -11.35 5.26
CA SER A 103 -5.18 -11.16 4.65
C SER A 103 -5.25 -11.76 3.24
N ASP A 104 -6.44 -11.90 2.71
CA ASP A 104 -6.67 -12.23 1.30
C ASP A 104 -7.48 -11.11 0.60
N GLN A 105 -8.01 -11.41 -0.58
CA GLN A 105 -8.80 -10.46 -1.38
C GLN A 105 -10.12 -10.04 -0.72
N ASN A 106 -10.57 -10.72 0.34
CA ASN A 106 -11.76 -10.41 1.11
C ASN A 106 -11.50 -9.36 2.20
N LEU A 107 -10.27 -8.83 2.28
CA LEU A 107 -9.93 -7.73 3.16
C LEU A 107 -10.91 -6.56 2.97
N HIS A 108 -11.52 -6.15 4.07
CA HIS A 108 -12.22 -4.89 4.22
C HIS A 108 -11.47 -4.05 5.26
N LEU A 109 -11.14 -2.82 4.88
CA LEU A 109 -10.41 -1.90 5.74
C LEU A 109 -11.24 -0.65 5.98
N VAL A 110 -11.43 -0.31 7.25
CA VAL A 110 -12.00 0.98 7.65
C VAL A 110 -10.92 1.80 8.32
N GLU A 111 -10.53 2.89 7.70
CA GLU A 111 -9.56 3.85 8.21
C GLU A 111 -10.27 5.10 8.74
N ARG A 112 -9.71 5.69 9.80
CA ARG A 112 -10.22 6.91 10.44
C ARG A 112 -9.05 7.86 10.66
N PHE A 113 -9.17 9.06 10.13
CA PHE A 113 -8.20 10.14 10.28
C PHE A 113 -8.84 11.26 11.08
N THR A 114 -8.46 11.37 12.35
CA THR A 114 -8.98 12.41 13.26
C THR A 114 -7.86 13.40 13.56
N ARG A 115 -8.04 14.67 13.21
CA ARG A 115 -7.05 15.70 13.56
C ARG A 115 -7.18 16.06 15.04
N THR A 116 -6.25 15.58 15.86
CA THR A 116 -6.28 15.75 17.32
C THR A 116 -5.61 17.05 17.79
N SER A 117 -4.79 17.67 16.93
CA SER A 117 -4.16 18.97 17.20
C SER A 117 -3.75 19.67 15.89
N PRO A 118 -3.23 20.92 15.92
CA PRO A 118 -2.72 21.58 14.73
C PRO A 118 -1.66 20.78 13.96
N ASP A 119 -0.90 19.93 14.65
CA ASP A 119 0.26 19.21 14.11
C ASP A 119 0.17 17.68 14.26
N MET A 120 -1.02 17.15 14.59
CA MET A 120 -1.22 15.71 14.77
C MET A 120 -2.54 15.22 14.18
N ILE A 121 -2.47 14.07 13.51
CA ILE A 121 -3.62 13.25 13.10
C ILE A 121 -3.50 11.91 13.82
N LEU A 122 -4.54 11.49 14.52
CA LEU A 122 -4.65 10.10 14.97
C LEU A 122 -5.20 9.28 13.80
N TYR A 123 -4.35 8.42 13.23
CA TYR A 123 -4.73 7.47 12.21
C TYR A 123 -5.07 6.14 12.89
N ARG A 124 -6.34 5.72 12.78
CA ARG A 124 -6.83 4.42 13.25
C ARG A 124 -7.27 3.62 12.03
N PHE A 125 -7.00 2.31 12.02
CA PHE A 125 -7.51 1.43 10.99
C PHE A 125 -8.04 0.14 11.62
N THR A 126 -9.12 -0.38 11.07
CA THR A 126 -9.70 -1.68 11.43
C THR A 126 -9.57 -2.61 10.23
N VAL A 127 -8.93 -3.76 10.47
CA VAL A 127 -8.81 -4.86 9.52
C VAL A 127 -9.93 -5.84 9.79
N ASP A 128 -10.77 -6.07 8.78
CA ASP A 128 -11.78 -7.12 8.76
C ASP A 128 -11.53 -8.06 7.58
N ASP A 129 -11.23 -9.31 7.89
CA ASP A 129 -11.07 -10.37 6.89
C ASP A 129 -11.38 -11.71 7.60
N PRO A 130 -12.63 -12.20 7.49
CA PRO A 130 -13.05 -13.40 8.19
C PRO A 130 -12.49 -14.69 7.57
N THR A 131 -11.90 -14.65 6.38
CA THR A 131 -11.27 -15.83 5.76
C THR A 131 -9.82 -15.98 6.22
N ALA A 132 -9.16 -14.89 6.62
CA ALA A 132 -7.80 -14.90 7.15
C ALA A 132 -7.70 -14.82 8.68
N PHE A 133 -8.59 -14.09 9.36
CA PHE A 133 -8.50 -13.82 10.80
C PHE A 133 -9.73 -14.32 11.57
N THR A 134 -9.51 -14.72 12.83
CA THR A 134 -10.59 -15.19 13.73
C THR A 134 -11.49 -14.07 14.23
N LYS A 135 -11.03 -12.82 14.15
CA LYS A 135 -11.77 -11.60 14.50
C LYS A 135 -11.13 -10.40 13.84
N SER A 136 -11.93 -9.38 13.56
CA SER A 136 -11.44 -8.07 13.16
C SER A 136 -10.58 -7.46 14.27
N TRP A 137 -9.61 -6.63 13.89
CA TRP A 137 -8.69 -6.01 14.83
C TRP A 137 -8.32 -4.60 14.38
N THR A 138 -7.85 -3.79 15.33
CA THR A 138 -7.62 -2.36 15.13
C THR A 138 -6.19 -1.98 15.48
N GLY A 139 -5.60 -1.08 14.69
CA GLY A 139 -4.33 -0.43 14.98
C GLY A 139 -4.50 1.09 15.04
N GLU A 140 -3.63 1.76 15.81
CA GLU A 140 -3.57 3.21 15.93
C GLU A 140 -2.14 3.70 15.77
N ILE A 141 -1.97 4.76 14.99
CA ILE A 141 -0.69 5.37 14.67
C ILE A 141 -0.89 6.89 14.76
N PRO A 142 -0.22 7.58 15.69
CA PRO A 142 -0.17 9.04 15.67
C PRO A 142 0.71 9.50 14.50
N MET A 143 0.13 10.25 13.57
CA MET A 143 0.82 10.92 12.48
C MET A 143 1.16 12.34 12.91
N VAL A 144 2.46 12.66 12.94
CA VAL A 144 2.97 13.97 13.32
C VAL A 144 3.33 14.75 12.06
N LYS A 145 2.98 16.03 12.04
CA LYS A 145 3.31 16.93 10.94
C LYS A 145 4.83 17.10 10.82
N THR A 146 5.35 16.87 9.62
CA THR A 146 6.76 17.13 9.27
C THR A 146 6.86 18.41 8.44
N ALA A 147 7.94 19.17 8.63
CA ALA A 147 8.24 20.35 7.83
C ALA A 147 9.04 19.97 6.57
N GLY A 148 8.76 20.66 5.46
CA GLY A 148 9.42 20.45 4.18
C GLY A 148 8.56 19.70 3.17
N PRO A 149 9.05 19.57 1.92
CA PRO A 149 8.34 18.85 0.87
C PRO A 149 8.43 17.33 1.07
N LEU A 150 7.49 16.62 0.47
CA LEU A 150 7.64 15.18 0.20
C LEU A 150 8.66 15.01 -0.92
N TYR A 151 9.65 14.14 -0.74
CA TYR A 151 10.61 13.82 -1.80
C TYR A 151 10.13 12.64 -2.63
N GLU A 152 10.49 12.65 -3.92
CA GLU A 152 10.25 11.50 -4.79
C GLU A 152 11.11 10.32 -4.36
N TYR A 153 10.50 9.14 -4.28
CA TYR A 153 11.23 7.88 -4.22
C TYR A 153 11.32 7.27 -5.62
N ALA A 154 12.40 7.60 -6.32
CA ALA A 154 12.68 7.09 -7.66
C ALA A 154 13.04 5.59 -7.62
N CYS A 155 12.06 4.72 -7.34
CA CYS A 155 12.26 3.29 -7.08
C CYS A 155 13.01 2.55 -8.20
N HIS A 156 12.87 3.02 -9.44
CA HIS A 156 13.58 2.44 -10.58
C HIS A 156 15.00 3.00 -10.76
N GLU A 157 15.31 4.18 -10.22
CA GLU A 157 16.63 4.77 -10.32
C GLU A 157 17.61 4.02 -9.42
N GLY A 158 18.64 3.41 -10.02
CA GLY A 158 19.61 2.59 -9.29
C GLY A 158 19.10 1.20 -8.87
N ASN A 159 17.88 0.81 -9.22
CA ASN A 159 17.36 -0.53 -8.95
C ASN A 159 17.81 -1.52 -10.04
N TYR A 160 19.03 -2.04 -9.87
CA TYR A 160 19.62 -3.04 -10.76
C TYR A 160 19.26 -4.48 -10.39
N ALA A 161 18.46 -4.69 -9.34
CA ALA A 161 18.22 -6.02 -8.79
C ALA A 161 17.65 -6.98 -9.86
N MET A 162 16.62 -6.55 -10.59
CA MET A 162 16.01 -7.38 -11.64
C MET A 162 16.98 -7.67 -12.78
N ALA A 163 17.68 -6.64 -13.29
CA ALA A 163 18.64 -6.80 -14.38
C ALA A 163 19.79 -7.74 -14.00
N ASN A 164 20.34 -7.58 -12.79
CA ASN A 164 21.43 -8.42 -12.29
C ASN A 164 20.98 -9.86 -12.06
N MET A 165 19.79 -10.08 -11.49
CA MET A 165 19.26 -11.43 -11.27
C MET A 165 18.98 -12.17 -12.59
N LEU A 166 18.37 -11.51 -13.57
CA LEU A 166 18.15 -12.12 -14.89
C LEU A 166 19.48 -12.39 -15.60
N SER A 167 20.45 -11.48 -15.49
CA SER A 167 21.80 -11.68 -16.05
C SER A 167 22.51 -12.87 -15.40
N ALA A 168 22.41 -13.02 -14.07
CA ALA A 168 22.94 -14.16 -13.33
C ALA A 168 22.25 -15.48 -13.73
N ALA A 169 20.93 -15.48 -13.91
CA ALA A 169 20.18 -16.65 -14.38
C ALA A 169 20.67 -17.09 -15.78
N ARG A 170 20.85 -16.16 -16.73
CA ARG A 170 21.39 -16.46 -18.06
C ARG A 170 22.84 -16.95 -18.03
N ALA A 171 23.66 -16.44 -17.11
CA ALA A 171 25.02 -16.94 -16.91
C ALA A 171 25.01 -18.39 -16.39
N ALA A 172 24.13 -18.71 -15.43
CA ALA A 172 23.97 -20.07 -14.92
C ALA A 172 23.49 -21.05 -16.00
N GLU A 173 22.52 -20.65 -16.83
CA GLU A 173 22.06 -21.45 -17.98
C GLU A 173 23.21 -21.75 -18.96
N LYS A 174 24.01 -20.74 -19.33
CA LYS A 174 25.19 -20.93 -20.20
C LYS A 174 26.24 -21.87 -19.60
N ALA A 175 26.37 -21.88 -18.26
CA ALA A 175 27.28 -22.76 -17.55
C ALA A 175 26.75 -24.19 -17.36
N GLY A 176 25.57 -24.53 -17.89
CA GLY A 176 24.92 -25.83 -17.66
C GLY A 176 24.43 -26.02 -16.22
N GLN A 177 24.30 -24.93 -15.47
CA GLN A 177 23.82 -24.90 -14.08
C GLN A 177 22.34 -24.52 -13.99
N GLY A 178 21.72 -24.21 -15.14
CA GLY A 178 20.27 -24.11 -15.25
C GLY A 178 19.64 -25.49 -15.09
N LYS A 179 18.70 -25.64 -14.17
CA LYS A 179 17.89 -26.86 -14.03
C LYS A 179 16.95 -27.03 -15.22
#